data_AF-A0A8B6BZ13-F1
#
_entry.id   AF-A0A8B6BZ13-F1
#
_cell.length_a   1.000
_cell.length_b   1.000
_cell.length_c   1.000
_cell.angle_alpha   90.00
_cell.angle_beta   90.00
_cell.angle_gamma   90.00
#
_symmetry.space_group_name_H-M   'P 1'
#
loop_
_entity.id
_entity.type
_entity.pdbx_description
1 polymer ?
#
loop_
_entity_poly.entity_id
_entity_poly.type
_entity_poly.pdbx_seq_one_letter_code
_entity_poly.pdbx_strand_id
1 'polypeptide(L)'
;MKSLYGDKIRVCFSDTDSFLYHVETEDVYEDMHQYQDMYDTSDYPPEHFLHDIENKKVIGKFKDETSGTPISEFVGLRSKMYSFSFEGGEKHTAKGVTKTASRKLKHEMYKNCLFDKTVTRSEMNIIRSESHVLYSKTINKKIISSF
;
A
#
# COMPACT_ATOMS: atom_id res chain seq x y z
N MET A 1 3.20 -13.37 -14.80
CA MET A 1 3.91 -13.31 -13.50
C MET A 1 4.48 -14.67 -13.07
N LYS A 2 3.71 -15.65 -12.56
CA LYS A 2 4.29 -16.95 -12.13
C LYS A 2 4.95 -17.76 -13.26
N SER A 3 4.36 -17.73 -14.46
CA SER A 3 4.96 -18.32 -15.66
C SER A 3 6.25 -17.63 -16.12
N LEU A 4 6.42 -16.35 -15.79
CA LEU A 4 7.58 -15.54 -16.20
C LEU A 4 8.77 -15.75 -15.25
N TYR A 5 8.52 -15.71 -13.94
CA TYR A 5 9.57 -15.75 -12.92
C TYR A 5 9.74 -17.11 -12.23
N GLY A 6 8.82 -18.05 -12.43
CA GLY A 6 8.87 -19.38 -11.79
C GLY A 6 8.89 -19.26 -10.26
N ASP A 7 9.97 -19.73 -9.64
CA ASP A 7 10.17 -19.70 -8.18
C ASP A 7 10.76 -18.36 -7.67
N LYS A 8 11.16 -17.47 -8.57
CA LYS A 8 11.74 -16.15 -8.25
C LYS A 8 10.69 -15.06 -7.94
N ILE A 9 9.44 -15.47 -7.72
CA ILE A 9 8.34 -14.55 -7.40
C ILE A 9 7.57 -15.04 -6.18
N ARG A 10 7.29 -14.11 -5.27
CA ARG A 10 6.48 -14.35 -4.09
C ARG A 10 5.45 -13.24 -3.93
N VAL A 11 4.20 -13.62 -3.69
CA VAL A 11 3.16 -12.67 -3.27
C VAL A 11 3.37 -12.35 -1.79
N CYS A 12 3.66 -11.09 -1.50
CA CYS A 12 3.79 -10.57 -0.13
C CYS A 12 2.44 -10.15 0.44
N PHE A 13 1.56 -9.60 -0.41
CA PHE A 13 0.25 -9.09 -0.01
C PHE A 13 -0.71 -9.03 -1.21
N SER A 14 -2.01 -9.15 -0.93
CA SER A 14 -3.10 -8.91 -1.88
C SER A 14 -4.28 -8.24 -1.17
N ASP A 15 -4.84 -7.19 -1.76
CA ASP A 15 -6.18 -6.66 -1.45
C ASP A 15 -7.10 -6.88 -2.66
N THR A 16 -8.18 -6.11 -2.75
CA THR A 16 -9.26 -6.25 -3.73
C THR A 16 -8.77 -6.04 -5.16
N ASP A 17 -7.88 -5.08 -5.36
CA ASP A 17 -7.40 -4.58 -6.65
C ASP A 17 -5.89 -4.28 -6.66
N SER A 18 -5.17 -4.70 -5.63
CA SER A 18 -3.72 -4.46 -5.49
C SER A 18 -2.98 -5.71 -5.03
N PHE A 19 -1.77 -5.87 -5.57
CA PHE A 19 -0.83 -6.92 -5.21
C PHE A 19 0.52 -6.30 -4.88
N LEU A 20 1.20 -6.90 -3.91
CA LEU A 20 2.61 -6.64 -3.65
C LEU A 20 3.38 -7.92 -3.91
N TYR A 21 4.32 -7.84 -4.85
CA TYR A 21 5.20 -8.95 -5.20
C TYR A 21 6.61 -8.66 -4.72
N HIS A 22 7.29 -9.70 -4.25
CA HIS A 22 8.73 -9.76 -4.16
C HIS A 22 9.22 -10.57 -5.36
N VAL A 23 9.99 -9.94 -6.24
CA VAL A 23 10.48 -10.52 -7.49
C VAL A 23 11.99 -10.42 -7.49
N GLU A 24 12.67 -11.53 -7.79
CA GLU A 24 14.11 -11.59 -8.00
C GLU A 24 14.39 -11.59 -9.52
N THR A 25 14.76 -10.43 -10.06
CA THR A 25 15.10 -10.23 -11.48
C THR A 25 16.25 -9.23 -11.62
N GLU A 26 16.85 -9.13 -12.81
CA GLU A 26 17.89 -8.14 -13.09
C GLU A 26 17.30 -6.73 -13.18
N ASP A 27 16.21 -6.58 -13.94
CA ASP A 27 15.46 -5.33 -14.04
C ASP A 27 13.96 -5.61 -14.28
N VAL A 28 13.14 -5.28 -13.28
CA VAL A 28 11.68 -5.48 -13.36
C VAL A 28 11.01 -4.52 -14.34
N TYR A 29 11.63 -3.38 -14.63
CA TYR A 29 11.09 -2.37 -15.53
C TYR A 29 11.25 -2.78 -16.99
N GLU A 30 12.36 -3.45 -17.33
CA GLU A 30 12.53 -4.10 -18.64
C GLU A 30 11.50 -5.23 -18.83
N ASP A 31 11.24 -6.01 -17.78
CA ASP A 31 10.19 -7.03 -17.82
C ASP A 31 8.80 -6.41 -18.00
N MET A 32 8.53 -5.26 -17.38
CA MET A 32 7.28 -4.51 -17.57
C MET A 32 7.15 -3.95 -19.00
N HIS A 33 8.25 -3.51 -19.60
CA HIS A 33 8.27 -3.00 -20.98
C HIS A 33 7.80 -4.06 -21.99
N GLN A 34 8.18 -5.33 -21.80
CA GLN A 34 7.74 -6.44 -22.66
C GLN A 34 6.23 -6.68 -22.63
N TYR A 35 5.57 -6.27 -21.53
CA TYR A 35 4.12 -6.39 -21.33
C TYR A 35 3.47 -5.01 -21.14
N GLN A 36 4.01 -3.98 -21.77
CA GLN A 36 3.55 -2.58 -21.63
C GLN A 36 2.06 -2.43 -21.94
N ASP A 37 1.51 -3.27 -22.81
CA ASP A 37 0.09 -3.32 -23.11
C ASP A 37 -0.77 -3.63 -21.87
N MET A 38 -0.24 -4.30 -20.85
CA MET A 38 -0.98 -4.63 -19.62
C MET A 38 -0.92 -3.54 -18.55
N TYR A 39 -0.04 -2.55 -18.70
CA TYR A 39 0.24 -1.55 -17.67
C TYR A 39 -0.21 -0.13 -18.06
N ASP A 40 -0.65 0.63 -17.06
CA ASP A 40 -0.78 2.08 -17.12
C ASP A 40 0.47 2.69 -16.46
N THR A 41 1.40 3.16 -17.29
CA THR A 41 2.66 3.81 -16.89
C THR A 41 2.60 5.33 -17.07
N SER A 42 1.41 5.90 -17.23
CA SER A 42 1.23 7.33 -17.52
C SER A 42 1.63 8.27 -16.38
N ASP A 43 1.79 7.73 -15.16
CA ASP A 43 2.24 8.44 -13.96
C ASP A 43 3.77 8.39 -13.77
N TYR A 44 4.52 7.76 -14.66
CA TYR A 44 5.99 7.79 -14.64
C TYR A 44 6.52 9.17 -15.03
N PRO A 45 7.75 9.56 -14.61
CA PRO A 45 8.40 10.77 -15.10
C PRO A 45 8.51 10.76 -16.63
N PRO A 46 8.29 11.90 -17.32
CA PRO A 46 8.39 11.98 -18.78
C PRO A 46 9.73 11.53 -19.37
N GLU A 47 10.79 11.57 -18.56
CA GLU A 47 12.14 11.16 -18.93
C GLU A 47 12.36 9.64 -18.82
N HIS A 48 11.44 8.91 -18.18
CA HIS A 48 11.57 7.46 -18.00
C HIS A 48 11.15 6.73 -19.28
N PHE A 49 11.93 5.71 -19.69
CA PHE A 49 11.69 4.94 -20.91
C PHE A 49 10.35 4.17 -20.96
N LEU A 50 9.68 4.04 -19.82
CA LEU A 50 8.38 3.36 -19.68
C LEU A 50 7.21 4.34 -19.74
N HIS A 51 7.46 5.64 -19.75
CA HIS A 51 6.41 6.64 -19.71
C HIS A 51 5.58 6.56 -21.00
N ASP A 52 4.31 6.19 -20.83
CA ASP A 52 3.35 6.09 -21.92
C ASP A 52 1.95 6.50 -21.42
N ILE A 53 1.28 7.32 -22.23
CA ILE A 53 -0.05 7.86 -21.94
C ILE A 53 -1.17 7.05 -22.60
N GLU A 54 -0.86 6.10 -23.48
CA GLU A 54 -1.87 5.33 -24.23
C GLU A 54 -2.84 4.58 -23.32
N ASN A 55 -2.33 3.96 -22.24
CA ASN A 55 -3.12 3.16 -21.31
C ASN A 55 -3.72 3.95 -20.13
N LYS A 56 -3.63 5.29 -20.14
CA LYS A 56 -4.05 6.14 -19.04
C LYS A 56 -5.51 5.93 -18.66
N LYS A 57 -5.75 5.41 -17.44
CA LYS A 57 -7.08 5.13 -16.88
C LYS A 57 -7.92 4.12 -17.68
N VAL A 58 -7.29 3.26 -18.47
CA VAL A 58 -7.98 2.19 -19.19
C VAL A 58 -8.35 1.08 -18.19
N ILE A 59 -9.60 0.61 -18.24
CA ILE A 59 -10.11 -0.42 -17.33
C ILE A 59 -9.36 -1.74 -17.56
N GLY A 60 -8.92 -2.37 -16.46
CA GLY A 60 -8.23 -3.66 -16.49
C GLY A 60 -6.72 -3.58 -16.68
N LYS A 61 -6.15 -2.37 -16.79
CA LYS A 61 -4.69 -2.16 -16.79
C LYS A 61 -4.17 -2.05 -15.35
N PHE A 62 -3.00 -2.61 -15.11
CA PHE A 62 -2.32 -2.49 -13.82
C PHE A 62 -1.46 -1.23 -13.80
N LYS A 63 -1.49 -0.49 -12.70
CA LYS A 63 -0.58 0.63 -12.49
C LYS A 63 0.52 0.24 -11.52
N ASP A 64 1.70 0.81 -11.71
CA ASP A 64 2.70 0.83 -10.65
C ASP A 64 2.30 1.89 -9.60
N GLU A 65 2.25 1.53 -8.32
CA GLU A 65 1.86 2.47 -7.26
C GLU A 65 2.97 3.45 -6.87
N THR A 66 4.22 3.12 -7.15
CA THR A 66 5.40 3.92 -6.78
C THR A 66 6.09 4.58 -7.97
N SER A 67 5.44 4.57 -9.15
CA SER A 67 5.86 5.26 -10.37
C SER A 67 7.34 5.07 -10.73
N GLY A 68 7.83 3.82 -10.70
CA GLY A 68 9.22 3.50 -11.04
C GLY A 68 10.19 3.51 -9.86
N THR A 69 9.70 3.69 -8.63
CA THR A 69 10.55 3.60 -7.44
C THR A 69 10.37 2.25 -6.73
N PRO A 70 11.43 1.43 -6.61
CA PRO A 70 11.34 0.17 -5.88
C PRO A 70 10.97 0.35 -4.41
N ILE A 71 10.12 -0.54 -3.89
CA ILE A 71 9.79 -0.59 -2.47
C ILE A 71 10.96 -1.19 -1.72
N SER A 72 11.48 -0.46 -0.74
CA SER A 72 12.62 -0.88 0.08
C SER A 72 12.18 -1.83 1.19
N GLU A 73 11.06 -1.52 1.87
CA GLU A 73 10.57 -2.33 2.98
C GLU A 73 9.04 -2.38 3.01
N PHE A 74 8.50 -3.51 3.46
CA PHE A 74 7.07 -3.71 3.61
C PHE A 74 6.74 -4.36 4.96
N VAL A 75 5.70 -3.87 5.61
CA VAL A 75 5.15 -4.40 6.86
C VAL A 75 3.65 -4.59 6.70
N GLY A 76 3.21 -5.85 6.66
CA GLY A 76 1.80 -6.22 6.71
C GLY A 76 1.42 -6.71 8.10
N LEU A 77 0.50 -6.02 8.78
CA LEU A 77 0.02 -6.43 10.11
C LEU A 77 -1.27 -7.25 10.01
N ARG A 78 -2.25 -6.77 9.23
CA ARG A 78 -3.55 -7.42 9.00
C ARG A 78 -4.13 -7.04 7.64
N SER A 79 -5.24 -7.68 7.26
CA SER A 79 -6.05 -7.24 6.13
C SER A 79 -6.38 -5.75 6.25
N LYS A 80 -6.04 -4.97 5.22
CA LYS A 80 -6.23 -3.51 5.14
C LYS A 80 -5.50 -2.72 6.25
N MET A 81 -4.42 -3.29 6.79
CA MET A 81 -3.49 -2.67 7.73
C MET A 81 -2.04 -3.02 7.38
N TYR A 82 -1.38 -2.14 6.64
CA TYR A 82 -0.02 -2.35 6.12
C TYR A 82 0.67 -1.01 5.84
N SER A 83 2.00 -1.06 5.74
CA SER A 83 2.83 0.09 5.37
C SER A 83 4.04 -0.35 4.59
N PHE A 84 4.52 0.49 3.69
CA PHE A 84 5.78 0.31 2.97
C PHE A 84 6.55 1.62 2.84
N SER A 85 7.86 1.51 2.74
CA SER A 85 8.79 2.60 2.47
C SER A 85 9.44 2.40 1.10
N PHE A 86 9.75 3.51 0.43
CA PHE A 86 10.40 3.56 -0.87
C PHE A 86 11.24 4.83 -0.94
N GLU A 87 12.09 4.96 -1.97
CA GLU A 87 12.90 6.15 -2.16
C GLU A 87 12.00 7.38 -2.43
N GLY A 88 11.95 8.32 -1.49
CA GLY A 88 11.08 9.50 -1.58
C GLY A 88 9.82 9.45 -0.71
N GLY A 89 9.57 8.38 0.05
CA GLY A 89 8.55 8.44 1.09
C GLY A 89 8.13 7.12 1.72
N GLU A 90 7.06 7.22 2.50
CA GLU A 90 6.36 6.08 3.09
C GLU A 90 4.87 6.18 2.77
N LYS A 91 4.24 5.04 2.55
CA LYS A 91 2.79 4.93 2.39
C LYS A 91 2.25 3.91 3.38
N HIS A 92 1.04 4.17 3.87
CA HIS A 92 0.37 3.26 4.79
C HIS A 92 -1.13 3.26 4.60
N THR A 93 -1.71 2.12 4.93
CA THR A 93 -3.15 1.89 4.95
C THR A 93 -3.51 1.34 6.32
N ALA A 94 -4.46 1.97 7.01
CA ALA A 94 -5.01 1.48 8.26
C ALA A 94 -6.54 1.68 8.27
N LYS A 95 -7.28 0.66 7.86
CA LYS A 95 -8.74 0.75 7.76
C LYS A 95 -9.39 0.97 9.13
N GLY A 96 -10.34 1.92 9.17
CA GLY A 96 -11.07 2.25 10.40
C GLY A 96 -10.32 3.18 11.36
N VAL A 97 -9.21 3.76 10.90
CA VAL A 97 -8.52 4.88 11.55
C VAL A 97 -8.94 6.18 10.87
N THR A 98 -9.21 7.23 11.64
CA THR A 98 -9.60 8.53 11.08
C THR A 98 -8.42 9.21 10.40
N LYS A 99 -8.69 10.11 9.44
CA LYS A 99 -7.62 10.84 8.71
C LYS A 99 -6.66 11.57 9.66
N THR A 100 -7.16 12.16 10.74
CA THR A 100 -6.35 12.87 11.74
C THR A 100 -5.40 11.94 12.49
N ALA A 101 -5.88 10.75 12.89
CA ALA A 101 -5.02 9.76 13.54
C ALA A 101 -4.04 9.11 12.55
N SER A 102 -4.49 8.86 11.32
CA SER A 102 -3.67 8.27 10.25
C SER A 102 -2.47 9.16 9.88
N ARG A 103 -2.62 10.50 9.93
CA ARG A 103 -1.51 11.45 9.70
C ARG A 103 -0.36 11.34 10.71
N LYS A 104 -0.60 10.76 11.88
CA LYS A 104 0.42 10.57 12.92
C LYS A 104 1.13 9.23 12.79
N LEU A 105 0.64 8.33 11.93
CA LEU A 105 1.24 7.02 11.71
C LEU A 105 2.46 7.15 10.83
N LYS A 106 3.52 6.44 11.21
CA LYS A 106 4.75 6.29 10.45
C LYS A 106 5.06 4.82 10.22
N HIS A 107 5.85 4.50 9.19
CA HIS A 107 6.26 3.14 8.88
C HIS A 107 6.94 2.44 10.08
N GLU A 108 7.77 3.17 10.83
CA GLU A 108 8.44 2.69 12.05
C GLU A 108 7.44 2.15 13.10
N MET A 109 6.28 2.79 13.25
CA MET A 109 5.26 2.34 14.20
C MET A 109 4.67 0.96 13.81
N TYR A 110 4.62 0.65 12.51
CA TYR A 110 4.21 -0.68 12.04
C TYR A 110 5.30 -1.71 12.34
N LYS A 111 6.58 -1.38 12.15
CA LYS A 111 7.72 -2.26 12.51
C LYS A 111 7.72 -2.57 14.00
N ASN A 112 7.63 -1.55 14.85
CA ASN A 112 7.61 -1.72 16.31
C ASN A 112 6.38 -2.55 16.76
N CYS A 113 5.26 -2.45 16.05
CA CYS A 113 4.09 -3.29 16.31
C CYS A 113 4.33 -4.76 15.91
N LEU A 114 5.08 -5.00 14.83
CA LEU A 114 5.38 -6.34 14.34
C LEU A 114 6.40 -7.05 15.23
N PHE A 115 7.51 -6.39 15.55
CA PHE A 115 8.62 -6.99 16.30
C PHE A 115 8.44 -6.90 17.81
N ASP A 116 8.11 -5.71 18.34
CA ASP A 116 8.02 -5.46 19.79
C ASP A 116 6.61 -5.68 20.34
N LYS A 117 5.64 -6.07 19.50
CA LYS A 117 4.23 -6.26 19.85
C LYS A 117 3.60 -5.03 20.52
N THR A 118 4.09 -3.85 20.19
CA THR A 118 3.56 -2.59 20.70
C THR A 118 2.17 -2.32 20.12
N VAL A 119 1.31 -1.68 20.90
CA VAL A 119 -0.04 -1.31 20.47
C VAL A 119 -0.16 0.20 20.50
N THR A 120 -0.39 0.81 19.34
CA THR A 120 -0.62 2.25 19.27
C THR A 120 -2.10 2.56 19.46
N ARG A 121 -2.40 3.50 20.34
CA ARG A 121 -3.75 4.06 20.54
C ARG A 121 -3.78 5.54 20.18
N SER A 122 -4.92 5.99 19.66
CA SER A 122 -5.20 7.42 19.48
C SER A 122 -6.64 7.70 19.79
N GLU A 123 -6.87 8.92 20.29
CA GLU A 123 -8.20 9.50 20.35
C GLU A 123 -8.68 9.83 18.94
N MET A 124 -9.94 9.54 18.69
CA MET A 124 -10.62 9.83 17.43
C MET A 124 -12.04 10.30 17.71
N ASN A 125 -12.41 11.42 17.09
CA ASN A 125 -13.79 11.89 17.09
C ASN A 125 -14.54 11.19 15.96
N ILE A 126 -15.63 10.49 16.31
CA ILE A 126 -16.47 9.77 15.36
C ILE A 126 -17.94 10.15 15.55
N ILE A 127 -18.72 10.02 14.49
CA ILE A 127 -20.18 10.09 14.54
C ILE A 127 -20.69 8.65 14.70
N ARG A 128 -21.60 8.42 15.65
CA ARG A 128 -22.29 7.15 15.84
C ARG A 128 -23.80 7.35 15.81
N SER A 129 -24.49 6.28 15.45
CA SER A 129 -25.95 6.18 15.58
C SER A 129 -26.28 5.11 16.61
N GLU A 130 -27.08 5.46 17.60
CA GLU A 130 -27.73 4.50 18.50
C GLU A 130 -29.23 4.82 18.51
N SER A 131 -30.07 3.80 18.31
CA SER A 131 -31.53 3.96 18.22
C SER A 131 -31.95 5.07 17.25
N HIS A 132 -31.30 5.15 16.09
CA HIS A 132 -31.50 6.17 15.06
C HIS A 132 -31.18 7.62 15.48
N VAL A 133 -30.55 7.83 16.64
CA VAL A 133 -30.08 9.14 17.09
C VAL A 133 -28.60 9.27 16.81
N LEU A 134 -28.21 10.32 16.08
CA LEU A 134 -26.81 10.63 15.79
C LEU A 134 -26.19 11.43 16.93
N TYR A 135 -24.98 11.04 17.32
CA TYR A 135 -24.18 11.78 18.28
C TYR A 135 -22.69 11.70 17.95
N SER A 136 -21.95 12.72 18.37
CA SER A 136 -20.49 12.76 18.26
C SER A 136 -19.88 12.14 19.53
N LYS A 137 -18.91 11.25 19.36
CA LYS A 137 -18.20 10.61 20.48
C LYS A 137 -16.71 10.58 20.23
N THR A 138 -15.94 10.95 21.24
CA THR A 138 -14.50 10.73 21.28
C THR A 138 -14.25 9.31 21.78
N ILE A 139 -13.50 8.53 21.01
CA ILE A 139 -13.09 7.18 21.40
C ILE A 139 -11.57 7.08 21.44
N ASN A 140 -11.04 6.41 22.47
CA ASN A 140 -9.65 5.97 22.47
C ASN A 140 -9.57 4.59 21.82
N LYS A 141 -9.06 4.53 20.59
CA LYS A 141 -9.04 3.30 19.79
C LYS A 141 -7.62 2.85 19.52
N LYS A 142 -7.42 1.52 19.49
CA LYS A 142 -6.19 0.90 18.96
C LYS A 142 -6.13 1.16 17.44
N ILE A 143 -5.12 1.87 16.98
CA ILE A 143 -4.96 2.26 15.57
C ILE A 143 -3.93 1.40 14.84
N ILE A 144 -2.94 0.86 15.55
CA ILE A 144 -1.98 -0.14 15.04
C ILE A 144 -1.94 -1.29 16.06
N SER A 145 -2.21 -2.51 15.59
CA SER A 145 -2.14 -3.74 16.40
C SER A 145 -2.01 -4.96 15.49
N SER A 146 -1.06 -5.85 15.79
CA SER A 146 -0.91 -7.15 15.12
C SER A 146 -1.95 -8.18 15.61
N PHE A 147 -2.48 -8.04 16.84
CA PHE A 147 -3.44 -8.96 17.49
C PHE A 147 -4.81 -8.34 17.82
#